data_AF-A0A954M6R1-F1
#
_entry.id   AF-A0A954M6R1-F1
#
_cell.length_a   1.000
_cell.length_b   1.000
_cell.length_c   1.000
_cell.angle_alpha   90.00
_cell.angle_beta   90.00
_cell.angle_gamma   90.00
#
_symmetry.space_group_name_H-M   'P 1'
#
loop_
_entity.id
_entity.type
_entity.pdbx_description
1 polymer ?
#
loop_
_entity_poly.entity_id
_entity_poly.type
_entity_poly.pdbx_seq_one_letter_code
_entity_poly.pdbx_strand_id
1 'polypeptide(L)'
;RSLVRHFGQDLEHACSGNCDVCQGTYTSVEEPLVTAQKILSCIYRQGQRFGATYTAQVLKGSRDQKILANGHEKLSTHGLLQNESKSQLVDWIGQLLQQGYLTKVGEYGVLQLTENGGRLLKGELAPRLLRTQTQSTGSDTPTRERSVDPKSWDGVDRELFESLRELRLVMARERGVPPYVIFGDAALRDMARRRPTTPEGFLLVNGVGKKKAADFGDAFLSAITTWCATHGQSTDIQPNRDDTPPPPPRPVAKAARPAFGLFAQGLSVDDVAHQLGRARSTTMGYLCDYIRENAIDDPSPWIDTATADRIRAEIDRQGFGPLKPLYLALDEQVDYDTIRIVSLCYANSTREESDA
;
A
#
# COMPACT_ATOMS: atom_id res chain seq x y z
N ARG A 1 -22.53 8.97 -18.16
CA ARG A 1 -22.95 8.74 -19.57
C ARG A 1 -22.57 7.36 -20.10
N SER A 2 -21.30 6.91 -19.99
CA SER A 2 -20.87 5.57 -20.44
C SER A 2 -21.63 4.42 -19.76
N LEU A 3 -21.75 4.46 -18.43
CA LEU A 3 -22.45 3.41 -17.66
C LEU A 3 -23.95 3.34 -17.96
N VAL A 4 -24.63 4.49 -18.05
CA VAL A 4 -26.09 4.56 -18.31
C VAL A 4 -26.43 4.02 -19.71
N ARG A 5 -25.59 4.35 -20.71
CA ARG A 5 -25.73 3.80 -22.07
C ARG A 5 -25.44 2.31 -22.16
N HIS A 6 -24.53 1.80 -21.34
CA HIS A 6 -24.26 0.36 -21.26
C HIS A 6 -25.52 -0.44 -20.86
N PHE A 7 -26.41 0.15 -20.06
CA PHE A 7 -27.70 -0.43 -19.69
C PHE A 7 -28.87 0.04 -20.58
N GLY A 8 -28.61 0.61 -21.76
CA GLY A 8 -29.63 1.00 -22.73
C GLY A 8 -30.49 2.21 -22.32
N GLN A 9 -30.03 3.00 -21.35
CA GLN A 9 -30.72 4.20 -20.89
C GLN A 9 -30.09 5.46 -21.49
N ASP A 10 -30.92 6.47 -21.79
CA ASP A 10 -30.46 7.81 -22.15
C ASP A 10 -30.50 8.74 -20.94
N LEU A 11 -29.47 9.60 -20.84
CA LEU A 11 -29.39 10.64 -19.83
C LEU A 11 -30.11 11.88 -20.35
N GLU A 12 -31.28 12.19 -19.79
CA GLU A 12 -32.04 13.42 -20.08
C GLU A 12 -31.31 14.69 -19.63
N HIS A 13 -30.43 14.57 -18.62
CA HIS A 13 -29.70 15.69 -18.03
C HIS A 13 -28.18 15.46 -18.05
N ALA A 14 -27.42 16.55 -18.10
CA ALA A 14 -25.96 16.50 -17.95
C ALA A 14 -25.58 15.89 -16.58
N CYS A 15 -24.43 15.23 -16.52
CA CYS A 15 -23.99 14.60 -15.27
C CYS A 15 -23.74 15.67 -14.20
N SER A 16 -24.31 15.45 -13.01
CA SER A 16 -24.45 16.41 -11.90
C SER A 16 -23.13 16.83 -11.21
N GLY A 17 -21.97 16.66 -11.85
CA GLY A 17 -20.68 17.06 -11.30
C GLY A 17 -20.08 16.12 -10.24
N ASN A 18 -20.77 15.04 -9.85
CA ASN A 18 -20.24 14.05 -8.90
C ASN A 18 -19.49 12.87 -9.55
N CYS A 19 -19.23 12.95 -10.86
CA CYS A 19 -18.40 11.97 -11.55
C CYS A 19 -16.95 12.47 -11.63
N ASP A 20 -15.99 11.57 -11.46
CA ASP A 20 -14.55 11.83 -11.58
C ASP A 20 -14.15 12.51 -12.91
N VAL A 21 -14.84 12.18 -14.00
CA VAL A 21 -14.70 12.86 -15.31
C VAL A 21 -15.26 14.29 -15.30
N CYS A 22 -16.31 14.54 -14.52
CA CYS A 22 -17.02 15.83 -14.41
C CYS A 22 -16.29 16.80 -13.47
N GLN A 23 -15.56 16.28 -12.50
CA GLN A 23 -14.76 17.03 -11.53
C GLN A 23 -13.40 17.49 -12.09
N GLY A 24 -13.17 17.34 -13.40
CA GLY A 24 -11.95 17.83 -14.07
C GLY A 24 -10.69 16.99 -13.82
N THR A 25 -10.82 15.79 -13.23
CA THR A 25 -9.67 14.93 -12.88
C THR A 25 -8.99 14.33 -14.11
N TYR A 26 -9.65 14.33 -15.28
CA TYR A 26 -9.12 13.74 -16.52
C TYR A 26 -9.19 14.73 -17.70
N THR A 27 -8.11 14.81 -18.46
CA THR A 27 -8.04 15.55 -19.73
C THR A 27 -7.80 14.59 -20.89
N SER A 28 -8.21 14.99 -22.10
CA SER A 28 -7.88 14.23 -23.30
C SER A 28 -6.39 14.36 -23.62
N VAL A 29 -5.78 13.29 -24.10
CA VAL A 29 -4.43 13.32 -24.66
C VAL A 29 -4.47 14.12 -25.97
N GLU A 30 -3.44 14.95 -26.21
CA GLU A 30 -3.34 15.81 -27.40
C GLU A 30 -3.33 14.99 -28.70
N GLU A 31 -2.49 13.95 -28.77
CA GLU A 31 -2.37 13.07 -29.94
C GLU A 31 -2.73 11.61 -29.59
N PRO A 32 -4.01 11.28 -29.38
CA PRO A 32 -4.41 9.97 -28.88
C PRO A 32 -4.12 8.85 -29.90
N LEU A 33 -4.26 9.14 -31.20
CA LEU A 33 -3.95 8.19 -32.27
C LEU A 33 -2.47 7.81 -32.30
N VAL A 34 -1.58 8.80 -32.36
CA VAL A 34 -0.12 8.60 -32.39
C VAL A 34 0.34 7.88 -31.12
N THR A 35 -0.21 8.26 -29.97
CA THR A 35 0.09 7.63 -28.67
C THR A 35 -0.30 6.16 -28.66
N ALA A 36 -1.51 5.82 -29.14
CA ALA A 36 -1.94 4.44 -29.25
C ALA A 36 -1.11 3.64 -30.26
N GLN A 37 -0.77 4.22 -31.42
CA GLN A 37 0.07 3.57 -32.42
C GLN A 37 1.47 3.23 -31.87
N LYS A 38 2.08 4.11 -31.07
CA LYS A 38 3.33 3.82 -30.35
C LYS A 38 3.18 2.62 -29.41
N ILE A 39 2.09 2.56 -28.64
CA ILE A 39 1.80 1.46 -27.71
C ILE A 39 1.60 0.14 -28.47
N LEU A 40 0.72 0.12 -29.47
CA LEU A 40 0.41 -1.07 -30.26
C LEU A 40 1.65 -1.57 -31.04
N SER A 41 2.43 -0.66 -31.64
CA SER A 41 3.69 -1.01 -32.29
C SER A 41 4.66 -1.69 -31.34
N CYS A 42 4.72 -1.23 -30.09
CA CYS A 42 5.60 -1.79 -29.07
C CYS A 42 5.15 -3.21 -28.68
N ILE A 43 3.85 -3.44 -28.47
CA ILE A 43 3.30 -4.77 -28.18
C ILE A 43 3.58 -5.75 -29.34
N TYR A 44 3.36 -5.29 -30.58
CA TYR A 44 3.62 -6.08 -31.78
C TYR A 44 5.10 -6.47 -31.91
N ARG A 45 6.02 -5.51 -31.73
CA ARG A 45 7.48 -5.74 -31.81
C ARG A 45 8.03 -6.61 -30.67
N GLN A 46 7.36 -6.67 -29.53
CA GLN A 46 7.65 -7.59 -28.43
C GLN A 46 7.13 -9.02 -28.69
N GLY A 47 6.61 -9.29 -29.89
CA GLY A 47 6.04 -10.57 -30.28
C GLY A 47 4.72 -10.90 -29.57
N GLN A 48 4.07 -9.92 -28.94
CA GLN A 48 2.83 -10.13 -28.18
C GLN A 48 2.95 -11.21 -27.09
N ARG A 49 4.09 -11.22 -26.37
CA ARG A 49 4.41 -12.20 -25.31
C ARG A 49 4.45 -11.60 -23.90
N PHE A 50 4.15 -10.32 -23.77
CA PHE A 50 4.34 -9.57 -22.52
C PHE A 50 3.09 -8.80 -22.12
N GLY A 51 2.98 -8.54 -20.81
CA GLY A 51 1.89 -7.79 -20.21
C GLY A 51 2.14 -6.28 -20.14
N ALA A 52 1.10 -5.54 -19.75
CA ALA A 52 1.07 -4.07 -19.74
C ALA A 52 2.24 -3.41 -18.99
N THR A 53 2.61 -3.94 -17.82
CA THR A 53 3.68 -3.38 -16.99
C THR A 53 5.05 -3.42 -17.68
N TYR A 54 5.34 -4.52 -18.38
CA TYR A 54 6.59 -4.69 -19.12
C TYR A 54 6.61 -3.82 -20.38
N THR A 55 5.51 -3.80 -21.14
CA THR A 55 5.37 -2.94 -22.31
C THR A 55 5.54 -1.46 -21.94
N ALA A 56 4.97 -1.01 -20.82
CA ALA A 56 5.15 0.34 -20.31
C ALA A 56 6.61 0.67 -19.96
N GLN A 57 7.38 -0.29 -19.41
CA GLN A 57 8.80 -0.09 -19.12
C GLN A 57 9.63 0.09 -20.41
N VAL A 58 9.35 -0.71 -21.46
CA VAL A 58 10.01 -0.56 -22.76
C VAL A 58 9.71 0.81 -23.38
N LEU A 59 8.44 1.21 -23.43
CA LEU A 59 8.02 2.52 -23.96
C LEU A 59 8.63 3.70 -23.21
N LYS A 60 8.86 3.55 -21.90
CA LYS A 60 9.51 4.56 -21.07
C LYS A 60 11.03 4.60 -21.24
N GLY A 61 11.63 3.59 -21.87
CA GLY A 61 13.07 3.52 -22.08
C GLY A 61 13.84 2.88 -20.92
N SER A 62 13.19 2.05 -20.09
CA SER A 62 13.85 1.36 -18.97
C SER A 62 14.98 0.45 -19.47
N ARG A 63 16.03 0.31 -18.64
CA ARG A 63 17.15 -0.61 -18.81
C ARG A 63 17.11 -1.77 -17.81
N ASP A 64 15.92 -2.15 -17.35
CA ASP A 64 15.75 -3.27 -16.43
C ASP A 64 16.36 -4.56 -17.03
N GLN A 65 16.94 -5.41 -16.18
CA GLN A 65 17.67 -6.61 -16.62
C GLN A 65 16.84 -7.51 -17.56
N LYS A 66 15.53 -7.62 -17.31
CA LYS A 66 14.63 -8.40 -18.17
C LYS A 66 14.47 -7.79 -19.57
N ILE A 67 14.49 -6.46 -19.70
CA ILE A 67 14.43 -5.78 -21.01
C ILE A 67 15.71 -6.05 -21.79
N LEU A 68 16.87 -5.91 -21.14
CA LEU A 68 18.18 -6.19 -21.73
C LEU A 68 18.32 -7.66 -22.16
N ALA A 69 17.88 -8.59 -21.31
CA ALA A 69 17.91 -10.02 -21.59
C ALA A 69 17.05 -10.41 -22.80
N ASN A 70 15.98 -9.65 -23.09
CA ASN A 70 15.15 -9.87 -24.28
C ASN A 70 15.58 -9.02 -25.49
N GLY A 71 16.64 -8.21 -25.37
CA GLY A 71 17.10 -7.32 -26.45
C GLY A 71 16.12 -6.19 -26.79
N HIS A 72 15.19 -5.87 -25.87
CA HIS A 72 14.11 -4.91 -26.14
C HIS A 72 14.54 -3.44 -26.01
N GLU A 73 15.75 -3.18 -25.50
CA GLU A 73 16.42 -1.89 -25.55
C GLU A 73 16.80 -1.47 -26.97
N LYS A 74 16.90 -2.43 -27.90
CA LYS A 74 17.22 -2.18 -29.32
C LYS A 74 15.99 -1.93 -30.18
N LEU A 75 14.78 -2.09 -29.63
CA LEU A 75 13.56 -1.86 -30.38
C LEU A 75 13.39 -0.37 -30.67
N SER A 76 12.95 -0.03 -31.89
CA SER A 76 12.63 1.36 -32.27
C SER A 76 11.52 2.00 -31.42
N THR A 77 10.80 1.18 -30.65
CA THR A 77 9.75 1.60 -29.72
C THR A 77 10.23 1.83 -28.30
N HIS A 78 11.51 1.54 -28.01
CA HIS A 78 12.12 1.82 -26.72
C HIS A 78 12.23 3.34 -26.51
N GLY A 79 11.73 3.83 -25.37
CA GLY A 79 11.81 5.26 -25.03
C GLY A 79 10.87 6.21 -25.79
N LEU A 80 10.03 5.74 -26.72
CA LEU A 80 9.13 6.62 -27.51
C LEU A 80 8.11 7.43 -26.68
N LEU A 81 7.88 7.03 -25.43
CA LEU A 81 7.02 7.72 -24.46
C LEU A 81 7.77 7.95 -23.13
N GLN A 82 9.07 8.22 -23.18
CA GLN A 82 9.91 8.44 -21.99
C GLN A 82 9.40 9.55 -21.04
N ASN A 83 8.75 10.57 -21.60
CA ASN A 83 8.18 11.71 -20.89
C ASN A 83 6.92 11.35 -20.09
N GLU A 84 6.34 10.17 -20.31
CA GLU A 84 5.14 9.72 -19.64
C GLU A 84 5.47 8.84 -18.43
N SER A 85 4.64 8.93 -17.39
CA SER A 85 4.81 8.08 -16.21
C SER A 85 4.45 6.63 -16.54
N LYS A 86 5.09 5.66 -15.86
CA LYS A 86 4.78 4.23 -16.05
C LYS A 86 3.31 3.93 -15.76
N SER A 87 2.74 4.59 -14.76
CA SER A 87 1.30 4.47 -14.44
C SER A 87 0.44 4.98 -15.59
N GLN A 88 0.75 6.15 -16.14
CA GLN A 88 -0.02 6.71 -17.26
C GLN A 88 0.02 5.79 -18.50
N LEU A 89 1.16 5.17 -18.78
CA LEU A 89 1.30 4.19 -19.87
C LEU A 89 0.46 2.93 -19.61
N VAL A 90 0.47 2.40 -18.38
CA VAL A 90 -0.38 1.26 -18.00
C VAL A 90 -1.86 1.63 -18.08
N ASP A 91 -2.23 2.85 -17.69
CA ASP A 91 -3.60 3.36 -17.76
C ASP A 91 -4.07 3.49 -19.21
N TRP A 92 -3.26 4.03 -20.12
CA TRP A 92 -3.59 4.06 -21.55
C TRP A 92 -3.70 2.67 -22.16
N ILE A 93 -2.84 1.72 -21.79
CA ILE A 93 -2.99 0.32 -22.20
C ILE A 93 -4.33 -0.24 -21.69
N GLY A 94 -4.72 0.08 -20.46
CA GLY A 94 -6.04 -0.27 -19.89
C GLY A 94 -7.21 0.32 -20.69
N GLN A 95 -7.11 1.58 -21.11
CA GLN A 95 -8.13 2.23 -21.94
C GLN A 95 -8.22 1.61 -23.34
N LEU A 96 -7.11 1.18 -23.92
CA LEU A 96 -7.08 0.48 -25.21
C LEU A 96 -7.68 -0.93 -25.13
N LEU A 97 -7.48 -1.62 -24.00
CA LEU A 97 -8.16 -2.88 -23.67
C LEU A 97 -9.68 -2.66 -23.55
N GLN A 98 -10.11 -1.62 -22.81
CA GLN A 98 -11.52 -1.31 -22.62
C GLN A 98 -12.23 -0.95 -23.95
N GLN A 99 -11.51 -0.32 -24.87
CA GLN A 99 -12.01 0.01 -26.22
C GLN A 99 -11.90 -1.15 -27.21
N GLY A 100 -11.40 -2.33 -26.78
CA GLY A 100 -11.31 -3.51 -27.62
C GLY A 100 -10.23 -3.47 -28.70
N TYR A 101 -9.22 -2.59 -28.58
CA TYR A 101 -8.06 -2.56 -29.47
C TYR A 101 -6.98 -3.58 -29.07
N LEU A 102 -6.99 -3.97 -27.80
CA LEU A 102 -6.11 -4.99 -27.24
C LEU A 102 -6.95 -6.05 -26.53
N THR A 103 -6.38 -7.24 -26.34
CA THR A 103 -6.93 -8.28 -25.48
C THR A 103 -5.84 -8.87 -24.58
N LYS A 104 -6.25 -9.50 -23.48
CA LYS A 104 -5.37 -10.26 -22.58
C LYS A 104 -5.62 -11.75 -22.79
N VAL A 105 -4.53 -12.51 -22.97
CA VAL A 105 -4.60 -13.97 -23.17
C VAL A 105 -3.78 -14.69 -22.10
N GLY A 106 -4.35 -15.78 -21.59
CA GLY A 106 -3.74 -16.65 -20.60
C GLY A 106 -3.70 -16.08 -19.18
N GLU A 107 -3.24 -16.90 -18.24
CA GLU A 107 -3.18 -16.58 -16.81
C GLU A 107 -2.23 -15.42 -16.50
N TYR A 108 -1.18 -15.24 -17.31
CA TYR A 108 -0.19 -14.17 -17.16
C TYR A 108 -0.59 -12.84 -17.82
N GLY A 109 -1.79 -12.75 -18.41
CA GLY A 109 -2.33 -11.51 -18.96
C GLY A 109 -1.49 -10.90 -20.08
N VAL A 110 -1.03 -11.74 -21.01
CA VAL A 110 -0.23 -11.33 -22.17
C VAL A 110 -1.07 -10.47 -23.11
N LEU A 111 -0.52 -9.36 -23.60
CA LEU A 111 -1.22 -8.45 -24.49
C LEU A 111 -1.11 -8.90 -25.95
N GLN A 112 -2.25 -8.92 -26.64
CA GLN A 112 -2.34 -9.15 -28.08
C GLN A 112 -3.20 -8.07 -28.75
N LEU A 113 -2.89 -7.74 -30.00
CA LEU A 113 -3.73 -6.85 -30.81
C LEU A 113 -5.00 -7.61 -31.23
N THR A 114 -6.14 -6.93 -31.17
CA THR A 114 -7.37 -7.40 -31.82
C THR A 114 -7.38 -6.97 -33.29
N GLU A 115 -8.39 -7.37 -34.05
CA GLU A 115 -8.61 -6.86 -35.40
C GLU A 115 -8.73 -5.32 -35.42
N ASN A 116 -9.50 -4.76 -34.48
CA ASN A 116 -9.60 -3.30 -34.30
C ASN A 116 -8.25 -2.68 -33.94
N GLY A 117 -7.42 -3.37 -33.15
CA GLY A 117 -6.04 -2.95 -32.90
C GLY A 117 -5.21 -2.86 -34.17
N GLY A 118 -5.30 -3.84 -35.06
CA GLY A 118 -4.64 -3.81 -36.36
C GLY A 118 -5.06 -2.63 -37.24
N ARG A 119 -6.37 -2.32 -37.26
CA ARG A 119 -6.92 -1.16 -37.99
C ARG A 119 -6.51 0.18 -37.38
N LEU A 120 -6.50 0.27 -36.05
CA LEU A 120 -5.99 1.43 -35.31
C LEU A 120 -4.50 1.67 -35.62
N LEU A 121 -3.69 0.61 -35.70
CA LEU A 121 -2.28 0.71 -36.06
C LEU A 121 -2.08 1.33 -37.45
N LYS A 122 -2.96 1.01 -38.41
CA LYS A 122 -2.99 1.60 -39.76
C LYS A 122 -3.57 3.02 -39.83
N GLY A 123 -4.09 3.55 -38.72
CA GLY A 123 -4.74 4.87 -38.68
C GLY A 123 -6.18 4.89 -39.17
N GLU A 124 -6.82 3.73 -39.32
CA GLU A 124 -8.21 3.62 -39.81
C GLU A 124 -9.25 3.90 -38.70
N LEU A 125 -8.84 3.83 -37.43
CA LEU A 125 -9.68 4.06 -36.26
C LEU A 125 -9.05 5.11 -35.35
N ALA A 126 -9.87 5.84 -34.61
CA ALA A 126 -9.42 6.86 -33.66
C ALA A 126 -9.70 6.41 -32.21
N PRO A 127 -8.68 6.29 -31.36
CA PRO A 127 -8.86 5.93 -29.96
C PRO A 127 -9.20 7.18 -29.14
N ARG A 128 -9.87 6.97 -28.00
CA ARG A 128 -9.97 8.00 -26.96
C ARG A 128 -8.98 7.67 -25.86
N LEU A 129 -8.04 8.56 -25.60
CA LEU A 129 -7.13 8.43 -24.48
C LEU A 129 -7.31 9.61 -23.53
N LEU A 130 -7.49 9.29 -22.26
CA LEU A 130 -7.59 10.23 -21.16
C LEU A 130 -6.32 10.13 -20.30
N ARG A 131 -5.87 11.25 -19.77
CA ARG A 131 -4.81 11.33 -18.76
C ARG A 131 -5.36 11.98 -17.50
N THR A 132 -4.86 11.60 -16.34
CA THR A 132 -5.19 12.29 -15.10
C THR A 132 -4.48 13.65 -15.05
N GLN A 133 -5.17 14.72 -14.62
CA GLN A 133 -4.52 15.97 -14.22
C GLN A 133 -3.74 15.75 -12.93
N THR A 134 -2.52 15.23 -13.08
CA THR A 134 -1.44 15.42 -12.12
C THR A 134 -0.25 15.91 -12.92
N GLN A 135 -0.07 17.23 -12.90
CA GLN A 135 1.08 18.05 -13.28
C GLN A 135 2.07 17.38 -14.26
N SER A 136 1.94 17.71 -15.53
CA SER A 136 3.03 17.60 -16.49
C SER A 136 3.87 18.89 -16.43
N THR A 137 5.04 18.84 -15.77
CA THR A 137 6.32 19.38 -16.27
C THR A 137 7.41 19.11 -15.23
N GLY A 138 8.45 18.35 -15.63
CA GLY A 138 9.81 18.48 -15.09
C GLY A 138 10.07 17.93 -13.69
N SER A 139 10.97 16.95 -13.62
CA SER A 139 11.70 16.53 -12.42
C SER A 139 10.88 15.93 -11.26
N ASP A 140 11.47 14.90 -10.67
CA ASP A 140 11.16 14.36 -9.35
C ASP A 140 9.74 13.86 -9.08
N THR A 141 9.61 12.54 -9.26
CA THR A 141 8.89 11.61 -8.39
C THR A 141 7.99 12.25 -7.32
N PRO A 142 6.68 12.42 -7.57
CA PRO A 142 5.69 12.32 -6.53
C PRO A 142 5.14 10.91 -6.61
N THR A 143 5.64 10.08 -5.69
CA THR A 143 4.93 8.87 -5.27
C THR A 143 3.47 9.28 -5.05
N ARG A 144 2.56 8.63 -5.77
CA ARG A 144 1.11 8.75 -5.62
C ARG A 144 0.79 8.73 -4.13
N GLU A 145 0.61 9.90 -3.53
CA GLU A 145 0.01 10.05 -2.22
C GLU A 145 -1.41 9.52 -2.40
N ARG A 146 -1.62 8.25 -2.06
CA ARG A 146 -2.88 7.85 -1.44
C ARG A 146 -3.09 8.88 -0.35
N SER A 147 -4.00 9.83 -0.56
CA SER A 147 -4.46 10.84 0.40
C SER A 147 -3.91 10.56 1.78
N VAL A 148 -2.68 11.03 2.01
CA VAL A 148 -2.01 10.79 3.26
C VAL A 148 -2.78 11.70 4.20
N ASP A 149 -3.45 11.09 5.19
CA ASP A 149 -4.11 11.83 6.25
C ASP A 149 -3.18 12.97 6.68
N PRO A 150 -3.59 14.25 6.66
CA PRO A 150 -2.75 15.37 7.09
C PRO A 150 -2.08 15.12 8.44
N LYS A 151 -2.71 14.33 9.32
CA LYS A 151 -2.15 13.86 10.61
C LYS A 151 -0.87 13.04 10.47
N SER A 152 -0.65 12.38 9.34
CA SER A 152 0.49 11.49 9.15
C SER A 152 1.82 12.21 8.97
N TRP A 153 1.80 13.53 8.76
CA TRP A 153 2.97 14.41 8.74
C TRP A 153 3.20 15.11 10.09
N ASP A 154 2.31 14.92 11.06
CA ASP A 154 2.47 15.51 12.38
C ASP A 154 3.72 14.97 13.07
N GLY A 155 4.50 15.88 13.67
CA GLY A 155 5.82 15.62 14.26
C GLY A 155 6.91 15.12 13.30
N VAL A 156 6.68 15.11 11.98
CA VAL A 156 7.67 14.61 11.00
C VAL A 156 8.58 15.74 10.53
N ASP A 157 9.88 15.58 10.73
CA ASP A 157 10.90 16.43 10.10
C ASP A 157 10.97 16.13 8.59
N ARG A 158 10.52 17.10 7.77
CA ARG A 158 10.43 16.94 6.32
C ARG A 158 11.79 16.86 5.65
N GLU A 159 12.78 17.61 6.15
CA GLU A 159 14.11 17.63 5.56
C GLU A 159 14.86 16.33 5.87
N LEU A 160 14.75 15.85 7.12
CA LEU A 160 15.25 14.52 7.47
C LEU A 160 14.56 13.42 6.65
N PHE A 161 13.24 13.50 6.44
CA PHE A 161 12.53 12.54 5.61
C PHE A 161 13.09 12.47 4.17
N GLU A 162 13.37 13.62 3.54
CA GLU A 162 13.96 13.66 2.21
C GLU A 162 15.39 13.10 2.21
N SER A 163 16.22 13.44 3.20
CA SER A 163 17.55 12.85 3.37
C SER A 163 17.50 11.31 3.48
N LEU A 164 16.56 10.78 4.28
CA LEU A 164 16.34 9.34 4.41
C LEU A 164 15.80 8.69 3.12
N ARG A 165 15.01 9.44 2.33
CA ARG A 165 14.49 8.99 1.03
C ARG A 165 15.62 8.88 0.00
N GLU A 166 16.57 9.80 0.01
CA GLU A 166 17.78 9.75 -0.81
C GLU A 166 18.68 8.58 -0.42
N LEU A 167 18.96 8.40 0.87
CA LEU A 167 19.73 7.26 1.37
C LEU A 167 19.09 5.93 0.93
N ARG A 168 17.77 5.81 1.07
CA ARG A 168 17.01 4.65 0.60
C ARG A 168 17.19 4.40 -0.89
N LEU A 169 17.20 5.46 -1.70
CA LEU A 169 17.36 5.36 -3.16
C LEU A 169 18.76 4.85 -3.53
N VAL A 170 19.80 5.33 -2.85
CA VAL A 170 21.18 4.87 -3.04
C VAL A 170 21.28 3.37 -2.72
N MET A 171 20.84 2.95 -1.53
CA MET A 171 20.89 1.54 -1.12
C MET A 171 20.06 0.62 -2.02
N ALA A 172 18.91 1.10 -2.50
CA ALA A 172 18.06 0.36 -3.41
C ALA A 172 18.73 0.14 -4.78
N ARG A 173 19.42 1.17 -5.30
CA ARG A 173 20.21 1.07 -6.53
C ARG A 173 21.36 0.08 -6.39
N GLU A 174 22.11 0.15 -5.28
CA GLU A 174 23.22 -0.78 -4.99
C GLU A 174 22.75 -2.24 -4.95
N ARG A 175 21.58 -2.50 -4.37
CA ARG A 175 21.00 -3.84 -4.28
C ARG A 175 20.15 -4.25 -5.48
N GLY A 176 19.97 -3.38 -6.48
CA GLY A 176 19.15 -3.67 -7.67
C GLY A 176 17.66 -3.93 -7.36
N VAL A 177 17.14 -3.39 -6.25
CA VAL A 177 15.75 -3.58 -5.82
C VAL A 177 14.98 -2.26 -5.82
N PRO A 178 13.64 -2.28 -5.94
CA PRO A 178 12.84 -1.05 -5.78
C PRO A 178 13.00 -0.41 -4.38
N PRO A 179 13.04 0.94 -4.25
CA PRO A 179 13.29 1.62 -2.98
C PRO A 179 12.38 1.21 -1.82
N TYR A 180 11.09 1.00 -2.08
CA TYR A 180 10.12 0.61 -1.05
C TYR A 180 10.42 -0.76 -0.41
N VAL A 181 11.24 -1.61 -1.05
CA VAL A 181 11.69 -2.89 -0.49
C VAL A 181 12.61 -2.68 0.70
N ILE A 182 13.48 -1.66 0.64
CA ILE A 182 14.35 -1.26 1.74
C ILE A 182 13.48 -0.77 2.91
N PHE A 183 12.77 0.35 2.72
CA PHE A 183 11.77 0.87 3.64
C PHE A 183 10.63 1.55 2.90
N GLY A 184 9.38 1.40 3.37
CA GLY A 184 8.25 2.18 2.84
C GLY A 184 8.26 3.62 3.37
N ASP A 185 7.55 4.54 2.71
CA ASP A 185 7.46 5.95 3.13
C ASP A 185 6.86 6.10 4.53
N ALA A 186 5.99 5.18 4.97
CA ALA A 186 5.49 5.16 6.33
C ALA A 186 6.59 4.92 7.37
N ALA A 187 7.56 4.05 7.07
CA ALA A 187 8.69 3.79 7.95
C ALA A 187 9.64 5.00 7.99
N LEU A 188 9.94 5.60 6.82
CA LEU A 188 10.80 6.79 6.78
C LEU A 188 10.21 7.98 7.54
N ARG A 189 8.89 8.20 7.44
CA ARG A 189 8.22 9.27 8.22
C ARG A 189 8.27 8.99 9.72
N ASP A 190 8.11 7.72 10.12
CA ASP A 190 8.20 7.35 11.53
C ASP A 190 9.65 7.45 12.05
N MET A 191 10.66 7.16 11.23
CA MET A 191 12.08 7.44 11.54
C MET A 191 12.32 8.94 11.71
N ALA A 192 11.84 9.76 10.78
CA ALA A 192 12.03 11.22 10.84
C ALA A 192 11.25 11.87 12.00
N ARG A 193 10.16 11.25 12.45
CA ARG A 193 9.43 11.66 13.67
C ARG A 193 10.19 11.29 14.95
N ARG A 194 10.62 10.03 15.05
CA ARG A 194 11.24 9.47 16.26
C ARG A 194 12.72 9.82 16.42
N ARG A 195 13.41 10.07 15.31
CA ARG A 195 14.85 10.38 15.25
C ARG A 195 15.69 9.42 16.11
N PRO A 196 15.56 8.10 15.94
CA PRO A 196 16.27 7.12 16.76
C PRO A 196 17.78 7.21 16.54
N THR A 197 18.55 7.15 17.62
CA THR A 197 20.02 7.08 17.59
C THR A 197 20.56 5.73 18.09
N THR A 198 19.68 4.90 18.66
CA THR A 198 20.02 3.59 19.21
C THR A 198 19.40 2.44 18.39
N PRO A 199 20.05 1.26 18.30
CA PRO A 199 19.47 0.07 17.68
C PRO A 199 18.11 -0.33 18.26
N GLU A 200 17.95 -0.21 19.57
CA GLU A 200 16.71 -0.50 20.30
C GLU A 200 15.61 0.48 19.88
N GLY A 201 15.91 1.77 19.81
CA GLY A 201 15.00 2.79 19.32
C GLY A 201 14.62 2.59 17.84
N PHE A 202 15.55 2.14 17.01
CA PHE A 202 15.30 1.83 15.60
C PHE A 202 14.32 0.68 15.43
N LEU A 203 14.40 -0.34 16.28
CA LEU A 203 13.44 -1.44 16.31
C LEU A 203 12.03 -0.99 16.72
N LEU A 204 11.84 0.15 17.38
CA LEU A 204 10.50 0.66 17.69
C LEU A 204 9.81 1.36 16.51
N VAL A 205 10.55 1.69 15.46
CA VAL A 205 10.01 2.33 14.25
C VAL A 205 9.05 1.40 13.50
N ASN A 206 7.89 1.91 13.10
CA ASN A 206 6.90 1.18 12.32
C ASN A 206 7.48 0.76 10.96
N GLY A 207 7.40 -0.52 10.63
CA GLY A 207 7.93 -1.06 9.36
C GLY A 207 9.43 -1.43 9.40
N VAL A 208 10.11 -1.25 10.53
CA VAL A 208 11.45 -1.80 10.79
C VAL A 208 11.32 -3.13 11.54
N GLY A 209 11.84 -4.22 10.98
CA GLY A 209 11.94 -5.51 11.68
C GLY A 209 13.39 -5.93 11.83
N LYS A 210 13.68 -6.96 12.65
CA LYS A 210 15.05 -7.45 12.93
C LYS A 210 15.94 -7.57 11.70
N LYS A 211 15.45 -8.21 10.63
CA LYS A 211 16.21 -8.35 9.38
C LYS A 211 16.57 -7.01 8.75
N LYS A 212 15.62 -6.07 8.69
CA LYS A 212 15.88 -4.73 8.13
C LYS A 212 16.77 -3.88 9.04
N ALA A 213 16.63 -4.04 10.36
CA ALA A 213 17.52 -3.40 11.32
C ALA A 213 18.95 -3.93 11.19
N ALA A 214 19.14 -5.24 11.04
CA ALA A 214 20.46 -5.82 10.78
C ALA A 214 21.03 -5.42 9.41
N ASP A 215 20.20 -5.43 8.36
CA ASP A 215 20.67 -5.20 6.99
C ASP A 215 20.92 -3.71 6.67
N PHE A 216 20.25 -2.79 7.36
CA PHE A 216 20.22 -1.36 7.03
C PHE A 216 20.35 -0.42 8.24
N GLY A 217 20.24 -0.92 9.46
CA GLY A 217 20.15 -0.10 10.68
C GLY A 217 21.33 0.84 10.85
N ASP A 218 22.55 0.35 10.72
CA ASP A 218 23.77 1.15 10.91
C ASP A 218 23.80 2.38 10.00
N ALA A 219 23.46 2.21 8.71
CA ALA A 219 23.47 3.31 7.76
C ALA A 219 22.39 4.37 8.06
N PHE A 220 21.18 3.92 8.40
CA PHE A 220 20.07 4.83 8.73
C PHE A 220 20.29 5.53 10.07
N LEU A 221 20.76 4.81 11.10
CA LEU A 221 21.10 5.38 12.40
C LEU A 221 22.23 6.41 12.31
N SER A 222 23.26 6.11 11.51
CA SER A 222 24.35 7.06 11.26
C SER A 222 23.82 8.31 10.57
N ALA A 223 23.00 8.18 9.53
CA ALA A 223 22.44 9.33 8.81
C ALA A 223 21.56 10.20 9.72
N ILE A 224 20.70 9.59 10.53
CA ILE A 224 19.84 10.30 11.49
C ILE A 224 20.67 11.03 12.55
N THR A 225 21.64 10.35 13.15
CA THR A 225 22.52 10.92 14.17
C THR A 225 23.30 12.11 13.62
N THR A 226 23.90 11.96 12.42
CA THR A 226 24.61 13.06 11.75
C THR A 226 23.69 14.22 11.44
N TRP A 227 22.50 13.96 10.89
CA TRP A 227 21.53 15.01 10.55
C TRP A 227 21.12 15.82 11.78
N CYS A 228 20.76 15.13 12.86
CA CYS A 228 20.36 15.76 14.12
C CYS A 228 21.49 16.61 14.72
N ALA A 229 22.74 16.12 14.69
CA ALA A 229 23.90 16.87 15.18
C ALA A 229 24.16 18.14 14.34
N THR A 230 24.03 18.06 13.02
CA THR A 230 24.25 19.21 12.11
C THR A 230 23.16 20.28 12.23
N HIS A 231 21.91 19.89 12.47
CA HIS A 231 20.76 20.80 12.50
C HIS A 231 20.27 21.13 13.91
N GLY A 232 20.97 20.68 14.96
CA GLY A 232 20.61 20.93 16.35
C GLY A 232 19.24 20.35 16.76
N GLN A 233 18.81 19.26 16.13
CA GLN A 233 17.50 18.64 16.36
C GLN A 233 17.54 17.67 17.55
N SER A 234 16.43 17.58 18.27
CA SER A 234 16.25 16.58 19.34
C SER A 234 16.20 15.15 18.78
N THR A 235 16.81 14.22 19.48
CA THR A 235 16.89 12.79 19.15
C THR A 235 15.99 11.95 20.05
N ASP A 236 15.69 10.72 19.62
CA ASP A 236 15.00 9.67 20.40
C ASP A 236 13.64 10.10 20.97
N ILE A 237 12.87 10.80 20.13
CA ILE A 237 11.54 11.27 20.46
C ILE A 237 10.58 10.09 20.56
N GLN A 238 10.03 9.92 21.75
CA GLN A 238 8.87 9.07 22.01
C GLN A 238 7.63 9.80 21.46
N PRO A 239 6.91 9.27 20.47
CA PRO A 239 5.68 9.92 20.01
C PRO A 239 4.67 9.97 21.16
N ASN A 240 4.08 11.15 21.38
CA ASN A 240 3.12 11.35 22.46
C ASN A 240 1.94 10.39 22.29
N ARG A 241 1.69 9.55 23.30
CA ARG A 241 0.74 8.43 23.23
C ARG A 241 -0.72 8.88 23.21
N ASP A 242 -0.98 10.10 23.69
CA ASP A 242 -2.34 10.59 23.96
C ASP A 242 -2.97 11.39 22.82
N ASP A 243 -2.19 11.97 21.90
CA ASP A 243 -2.69 12.96 20.95
C ASP A 243 -3.13 12.39 19.59
N THR A 244 -3.02 11.08 19.37
CA THR A 244 -3.58 10.47 18.15
C THR A 244 -4.97 9.91 18.46
N PRO A 245 -6.07 10.58 18.04
CA PRO A 245 -7.39 10.01 18.23
C PRO A 245 -7.43 8.64 17.56
N PRO A 246 -7.92 7.58 18.24
CA PRO A 246 -8.04 6.28 17.63
C PRO A 246 -8.84 6.41 16.33
N PRO A 247 -8.47 5.65 15.28
CA PRO A 247 -9.24 5.67 14.04
C PRO A 247 -10.71 5.39 14.37
N PRO A 248 -11.66 6.08 13.72
CA PRO A 248 -13.07 5.87 14.00
C PRO A 248 -13.41 4.37 13.88
N PRO A 249 -14.23 3.82 14.79
CA PRO A 249 -14.57 2.42 14.78
C PRO A 249 -15.16 2.07 13.42
N ARG A 250 -14.54 1.10 12.73
CA ARG A 250 -15.09 0.63 11.46
C ARG A 250 -16.36 -0.17 11.76
N PRO A 251 -17.45 0.02 10.99
CA PRO A 251 -18.63 -0.80 11.16
C PRO A 251 -18.27 -2.26 10.89
N VAL A 252 -18.73 -3.15 11.77
CA VAL A 252 -18.49 -4.59 11.62
C VAL A 252 -19.08 -5.07 10.30
N ALA A 253 -18.26 -5.78 9.54
CA ALA A 253 -18.66 -6.30 8.24
C ALA A 253 -19.87 -7.24 8.41
N LYS A 254 -20.87 -7.13 7.54
CA LYS A 254 -22.02 -8.07 7.54
C LYS A 254 -21.57 -9.54 7.47
N ALA A 255 -20.45 -9.80 6.81
CA ALA A 255 -19.83 -11.12 6.70
C ALA A 255 -19.24 -11.66 8.01
N ALA A 256 -19.02 -10.82 9.03
CA ALA A 256 -18.52 -11.23 10.34
C ALA A 256 -19.62 -11.79 11.25
N ARG A 257 -20.89 -11.43 11.01
CA ARG A 257 -22.03 -11.82 11.87
C ARG A 257 -22.18 -13.33 12.08
N PRO A 258 -22.00 -14.20 11.06
CA PRO A 258 -22.03 -15.64 11.27
C PRO A 258 -20.92 -16.15 12.19
N ALA A 259 -19.75 -15.49 12.20
CA ALA A 259 -18.62 -15.88 13.05
C ALA A 259 -18.88 -15.60 14.52
N PHE A 260 -19.65 -14.57 14.85
CA PHE A 260 -19.93 -14.17 16.23
C PHE A 260 -20.63 -15.28 17.01
N GLY A 261 -21.63 -15.93 16.40
CA GLY A 261 -22.33 -17.04 17.03
C GLY A 261 -21.43 -18.25 17.29
N LEU A 262 -20.38 -18.45 16.48
CA LEU A 262 -19.40 -19.52 16.66
C LEU A 262 -18.39 -19.16 17.76
N PHE A 263 -17.94 -17.91 17.82
CA PHE A 263 -17.08 -17.44 18.92
C PHE A 263 -17.79 -17.45 20.26
N ALA A 264 -19.09 -17.13 20.30
CA ALA A 264 -19.90 -17.24 21.51
C ALA A 264 -20.02 -18.68 22.05
N GLN A 265 -19.76 -19.69 21.21
CA GLN A 265 -19.70 -21.10 21.62
C GLN A 265 -18.28 -21.52 22.08
N GLY A 266 -17.32 -20.59 22.10
CA GLY A 266 -15.94 -20.86 22.49
C GLY A 266 -15.09 -21.53 21.40
N LEU A 267 -15.52 -21.51 20.13
CA LEU A 267 -14.72 -22.10 19.05
C LEU A 267 -13.44 -21.29 18.81
N SER A 268 -12.38 -22.02 18.43
CA SER A 268 -11.11 -21.43 18.05
C SER A 268 -11.20 -20.67 16.71
N VAL A 269 -10.27 -19.75 16.47
CA VAL A 269 -10.20 -19.01 15.19
C VAL A 269 -10.04 -19.96 14.01
N ASP A 270 -9.30 -21.05 14.18
CA ASP A 270 -9.04 -22.03 13.13
C ASP A 270 -10.30 -22.85 12.81
N ASP A 271 -11.07 -23.25 13.83
CA ASP A 271 -12.35 -23.95 13.63
C ASP A 271 -13.37 -23.06 12.91
N VAL A 272 -13.49 -21.80 13.35
CA VAL A 272 -14.39 -20.83 12.72
C VAL A 272 -13.95 -20.53 11.29
N ALA A 273 -12.65 -20.45 11.01
CA ALA A 273 -12.12 -20.23 9.67
C ALA A 273 -12.47 -21.39 8.73
N HIS A 274 -12.32 -22.63 9.22
CA HIS A 274 -12.69 -23.84 8.49
C HIS A 274 -14.19 -23.88 8.22
N GLN A 275 -15.03 -23.67 9.23
CA GLN A 275 -16.49 -23.76 9.11
C GLN A 275 -17.09 -22.69 8.18
N LEU A 276 -16.51 -21.49 8.15
CA LEU A 276 -16.97 -20.39 7.29
C LEU A 276 -16.30 -20.36 5.91
N GLY A 277 -15.32 -21.24 5.64
CA GLY A 277 -14.54 -21.22 4.40
C GLY A 277 -13.79 -19.90 4.20
N ARG A 278 -13.23 -19.33 5.28
CA ARG A 278 -12.52 -18.05 5.27
C ARG A 278 -11.05 -18.22 5.64
N ALA A 279 -10.22 -17.28 5.20
CA ALA A 279 -8.82 -17.24 5.62
C ALA A 279 -8.74 -16.95 7.13
N ARG A 280 -7.83 -17.63 7.85
CA ARG A 280 -7.58 -17.42 9.28
C ARG A 280 -7.40 -15.94 9.65
N SER A 281 -6.69 -15.18 8.82
CA SER A 281 -6.49 -13.74 9.02
C SER A 281 -7.78 -12.91 8.96
N THR A 282 -8.73 -13.30 8.12
CA THR A 282 -10.06 -12.68 8.06
C THR A 282 -10.88 -13.04 9.29
N THR A 283 -10.84 -14.32 9.69
CA THR A 283 -11.54 -14.82 10.89
C THR A 283 -11.00 -14.21 12.18
N MET A 284 -9.68 -13.99 12.29
CA MET A 284 -9.05 -13.25 13.38
C MET A 284 -9.60 -11.82 13.46
N GLY A 285 -9.82 -11.17 12.30
CA GLY A 285 -10.50 -9.87 12.24
C GLY A 285 -11.92 -9.94 12.82
N TYR A 286 -12.67 -11.00 12.49
CA TYR A 286 -14.01 -11.22 13.05
C TYR A 286 -14.00 -11.46 14.56
N LEU A 287 -13.00 -12.17 15.10
CA LEU A 287 -12.84 -12.33 16.54
C LEU A 287 -12.59 -10.99 17.23
N CYS A 288 -11.70 -10.17 16.68
CA CYS A 288 -11.43 -8.84 17.22
C CYS A 288 -12.68 -7.94 17.19
N ASP A 289 -13.50 -8.07 16.15
CA ASP A 289 -14.79 -7.37 16.04
C ASP A 289 -15.80 -7.89 17.06
N TYR A 290 -15.85 -9.22 17.28
CA TYR A 290 -16.70 -9.87 18.28
C TYR A 290 -16.36 -9.40 19.71
N ILE A 291 -15.08 -9.42 20.08
CA ILE A 291 -14.60 -8.96 21.39
C ILE A 291 -14.96 -7.48 21.62
N ARG A 292 -14.80 -6.64 20.60
CA ARG A 292 -15.12 -5.20 20.70
C ARG A 292 -16.62 -4.93 20.81
N GLU A 293 -17.45 -5.58 19.99
CA GLU A 293 -18.90 -5.33 20.01
C GLU A 293 -19.60 -5.89 21.26
N ASN A 294 -19.08 -6.97 21.82
CA ASN A 294 -19.69 -7.64 22.98
C ASN A 294 -18.99 -7.32 24.30
N ALA A 295 -18.04 -6.37 24.29
CA ALA A 295 -17.26 -5.95 25.46
C ALA A 295 -16.61 -7.13 26.22
N ILE A 296 -16.16 -8.17 25.50
CA ILE A 296 -15.56 -9.36 26.13
C ILE A 296 -14.25 -8.97 26.82
N ASP A 297 -14.13 -9.25 28.11
CA ASP A 297 -13.01 -8.92 28.99
C ASP A 297 -12.16 -10.15 29.39
N ASP A 298 -12.73 -11.35 29.22
CA ASP A 298 -12.05 -12.63 29.46
C ASP A 298 -11.51 -13.26 28.16
N PRO A 299 -10.17 -13.39 28.00
CA PRO A 299 -9.57 -14.05 26.85
C PRO A 299 -9.49 -15.58 26.99
N SER A 300 -9.91 -16.17 28.12
CA SER A 300 -9.77 -17.61 28.41
C SER A 300 -10.34 -18.58 27.36
N PRO A 301 -11.37 -18.24 26.56
CA PRO A 301 -11.85 -19.13 25.50
C PRO A 301 -10.84 -19.33 24.35
N TRP A 302 -9.85 -18.44 24.22
CA TRP A 302 -8.91 -18.47 23.09
C TRP A 302 -7.44 -18.54 23.51
N ILE A 303 -7.10 -18.00 24.69
CA ILE A 303 -5.73 -17.87 25.18
C ILE A 303 -5.63 -18.50 26.57
N ASP A 304 -4.56 -19.25 26.82
CA ASP A 304 -4.32 -19.81 28.14
C ASP A 304 -4.02 -18.73 29.19
N THR A 305 -4.39 -18.99 30.44
CA THR A 305 -4.29 -18.02 31.54
C THR A 305 -2.86 -17.55 31.77
N ALA A 306 -1.86 -18.43 31.69
CA ALA A 306 -0.47 -18.07 31.93
C ALA A 306 0.05 -17.08 30.88
N THR A 307 -0.28 -17.29 29.60
CA THR A 307 0.07 -16.36 28.52
C THR A 307 -0.68 -15.04 28.65
N ALA A 308 -1.98 -15.08 28.99
CA ALA A 308 -2.79 -13.88 29.20
C ALA A 308 -2.24 -13.01 30.34
N ASP A 309 -1.89 -13.62 31.48
CA ASP A 309 -1.37 -12.90 32.64
C ASP A 309 0.00 -12.26 32.35
N ARG A 310 0.88 -12.95 31.60
CA ARG A 310 2.14 -12.37 31.14
C ARG A 310 1.95 -11.11 30.29
N ILE A 311 0.97 -11.13 29.38
CA ILE A 311 0.66 -9.95 28.54
C ILE A 311 0.07 -8.83 29.41
N ARG A 312 -0.88 -9.14 30.32
CA ARG A 312 -1.50 -8.15 31.21
C ARG A 312 -0.46 -7.45 32.09
N ALA A 313 0.42 -8.21 32.73
CA ALA A 313 1.50 -7.66 33.55
C ALA A 313 2.40 -6.70 32.75
N GLU A 314 2.66 -7.00 31.48
CA GLU A 314 3.44 -6.12 30.62
C GLU A 314 2.63 -4.87 30.20
N ILE A 315 1.33 -4.99 29.93
CA ILE A 315 0.45 -3.84 29.70
C ILE A 315 0.44 -2.91 30.93
N ASP A 316 0.36 -3.46 32.14
CA ASP A 316 0.39 -2.68 33.39
C ASP A 316 1.72 -1.93 33.55
N ARG A 317 2.84 -2.57 33.20
CA ARG A 317 4.19 -2.03 33.37
C ARG A 317 4.50 -0.86 32.43
N GLN A 318 4.18 -0.99 31.15
CA GLN A 318 4.50 0.03 30.13
C GLN A 318 3.29 0.82 29.64
N GLY A 319 2.09 0.55 30.17
CA GLY A 319 0.83 1.16 29.76
C GLY A 319 0.27 0.59 28.45
N PHE A 320 -1.04 0.76 28.26
CA PHE A 320 -1.74 0.35 27.04
C PHE A 320 -1.24 1.10 25.79
N GLY A 321 -1.05 0.41 24.66
CA GLY A 321 -0.44 1.04 23.49
C GLY A 321 -0.25 0.13 22.27
N PRO A 322 0.67 0.49 21.35
CA PRO A 322 0.97 -0.30 20.16
C PRO A 322 1.44 -1.72 20.53
N LEU A 323 1.10 -2.71 19.70
CA LEU A 323 1.42 -4.12 19.97
C LEU A 323 2.92 -4.45 19.90
N LYS A 324 3.71 -3.64 19.20
CA LYS A 324 5.12 -3.93 18.94
C LYS A 324 6.02 -3.81 20.19
N PRO A 325 5.91 -2.75 21.02
CA PRO A 325 6.53 -2.73 22.34
C PRO A 325 6.22 -3.96 23.18
N LEU A 326 4.95 -4.37 23.25
CA LEU A 326 4.52 -5.60 23.95
C LEU A 326 5.21 -6.85 23.39
N TYR A 327 5.22 -7.00 22.07
CA TYR A 327 5.88 -8.13 21.40
C TYR A 327 7.37 -8.21 21.72
N LEU A 328 8.08 -7.08 21.75
CA LEU A 328 9.49 -7.03 22.09
C LEU A 328 9.75 -7.29 23.57
N ALA A 329 8.92 -6.75 24.46
CA ALA A 329 9.05 -6.95 25.91
C ALA A 329 8.70 -8.38 26.36
N LEU A 330 7.88 -9.09 25.57
CA LEU A 330 7.57 -10.51 25.76
C LEU A 330 8.60 -11.44 25.09
N ASP A 331 9.80 -10.93 24.80
CA ASP A 331 10.90 -11.65 24.15
C ASP A 331 10.51 -12.34 22.84
N GLU A 332 9.50 -11.82 22.14
CA GLU A 332 8.97 -12.40 20.90
C GLU A 332 8.43 -13.83 21.03
N GLN A 333 8.16 -14.29 22.26
CA GLN A 333 7.63 -15.63 22.53
C GLN A 333 6.13 -15.72 22.29
N VAL A 334 5.44 -14.58 22.20
CA VAL A 334 3.99 -14.49 22.04
C VAL A 334 3.68 -13.79 20.72
N ASP A 335 2.82 -14.38 19.91
CA ASP A 335 2.49 -13.85 18.60
C ASP A 335 1.56 -12.62 18.67
N TYR A 336 1.53 -11.84 17.59
CA TYR A 336 0.74 -10.61 17.51
C TYR A 336 -0.76 -10.81 17.64
N ASP A 337 -1.31 -11.96 17.24
CA ASP A 337 -2.75 -12.19 17.35
C ASP A 337 -3.12 -12.45 18.81
N THR A 338 -2.31 -13.23 19.53
CA THR A 338 -2.47 -13.47 20.97
C THR A 338 -2.38 -12.17 21.77
N ILE A 339 -1.34 -11.35 21.53
CA ILE A 339 -1.20 -10.04 22.19
C ILE A 339 -2.42 -9.16 21.89
N ARG A 340 -2.92 -9.16 20.64
CA ARG A 340 -4.07 -8.36 20.23
C ARG A 340 -5.35 -8.78 20.94
N ILE A 341 -5.63 -10.07 21.07
CA ILE A 341 -6.82 -10.59 21.76
C ILE A 341 -6.79 -10.13 23.22
N VAL A 342 -5.70 -10.38 23.94
CA VAL A 342 -5.59 -10.03 25.36
C VAL A 342 -5.63 -8.51 25.56
N SER A 343 -5.00 -7.73 24.68
CA SER A 343 -5.05 -6.27 24.72
C SER A 343 -6.47 -5.72 24.54
N LEU A 344 -7.27 -6.31 23.64
CA LEU A 344 -8.66 -5.90 23.45
C LEU A 344 -9.51 -6.23 24.68
N CYS A 345 -9.33 -7.42 25.26
CA CYS A 345 -10.02 -7.82 26.49
C CYS A 345 -9.65 -6.93 27.68
N TYR A 346 -8.36 -6.64 27.86
CA TYR A 346 -7.88 -5.71 28.89
C TYR A 346 -8.47 -4.30 28.74
N ALA A 347 -8.57 -3.79 27.51
CA ALA A 347 -9.17 -2.48 27.27
C ALA A 347 -10.66 -2.44 27.63
N ASN A 348 -11.38 -3.56 27.50
CA ASN A 348 -12.78 -3.67 27.91
C ASN A 348 -12.91 -3.69 29.44
N SER A 349 -12.07 -4.45 30.16
CA SER A 349 -12.10 -4.47 31.63
C SER A 349 -11.82 -3.10 32.25
N THR A 350 -10.88 -2.33 31.69
CA THR A 350 -10.57 -0.97 32.19
C THR A 350 -11.65 0.07 31.89
N ARG A 351 -12.54 -0.18 30.92
CA ARG A 351 -13.67 0.73 30.62
C ARG A 351 -14.79 0.56 31.63
N GLU A 352 -15.06 -0.67 32.07
CA GLU A 352 -16.06 -0.93 33.10
C GLU A 352 -15.68 -0.30 34.44
N GLU A 353 -14.38 -0.23 34.78
CA GLU A 353 -13.88 0.42 35.99
C GLU A 353 -13.93 1.96 35.94
N SER A 354 -14.04 2.57 34.76
CA SER A 354 -14.11 4.04 34.61
C SER A 354 -15.55 4.57 34.57
N ASP A 355 -16.50 3.71 34.21
CA ASP A 355 -17.93 4.02 34.14
C ASP A 355 -18.70 3.60 35.42
N ALA A 356 -18.04 2.90 36.36
CA ALA A 356 -18.52 2.55 37.70
C ALA A 356 -18.01 3.55 38.77
#